data_AF-A0A2N3LCV0-F1
#
_entry.id   AF-A0A2N3LCV0-F1
#
_cell.length_a   1.000
_cell.length_b   1.000
_cell.length_c   1.000
_cell.angle_alpha   90.00
_cell.angle_beta   90.00
_cell.angle_gamma   90.00
#
_symmetry.space_group_name_H-M   'P 1'
#
loop_
_entity.id
_entity.type
_entity.pdbx_description
1 polymer ?
#
loop_
_entity_poly.entity_id
_entity_poly.type
_entity_poly.pdbx_seq_one_letter_code
_entity_poly.pdbx_strand_id
1 'polypeptide(L)'
;MKTAGTNGQAMFAQDNVRVTKGIKYTISGWFYVASGKPSIQIGNGTVGYTNSGAFSPTLRQWTQLSWTFTTPDSSINVYFGFQSAYNPAGTALELVFTGVKLEKGEVKTDWTPAPEDQATQSQITQLANDINLRVKKGDVINQINISTEGI
;
A
#
# COMPACT_ATOMS: atom_id res chain seq x y z
N MET A 1 10.99 6.17 -4.38
CA MET A 1 11.64 5.00 -5.04
C MET A 1 11.93 5.35 -6.51
N LYS A 2 12.89 4.70 -7.19
CA LYS A 2 13.32 5.00 -8.58
C LYS A 2 13.37 3.73 -9.44
N THR A 3 12.78 3.74 -10.63
CA THR A 3 13.01 2.72 -11.67
C THR A 3 13.64 3.34 -12.90
N ALA A 4 14.56 2.61 -13.53
CA ALA A 4 15.21 2.98 -14.77
C ALA A 4 15.54 1.73 -15.60
N GLY A 5 15.62 1.90 -16.92
CA GLY A 5 15.97 0.81 -17.83
C GLY A 5 15.92 1.23 -19.29
N THR A 6 16.32 0.31 -20.18
CA THR A 6 16.36 0.53 -21.65
C THR A 6 15.58 -0.51 -22.44
N ASN A 7 15.00 -1.51 -21.77
CA ASN A 7 14.37 -2.67 -22.41
C ASN A 7 12.86 -2.49 -22.66
N GLY A 8 12.37 -1.25 -22.65
CA GLY A 8 10.94 -0.94 -22.83
C GLY A 8 10.04 -1.31 -21.65
N GLN A 9 10.53 -2.08 -20.68
CA GLN A 9 9.78 -2.43 -19.46
C GLN A 9 10.64 -2.23 -18.21
N ALA A 10 10.07 -1.56 -17.21
CA ALA A 10 10.63 -1.47 -15.87
C ALA A 10 9.52 -1.08 -14.89
N MET A 11 9.13 -1.99 -13.98
CA MET A 11 7.97 -1.80 -13.10
C MET A 11 8.31 -2.09 -11.64
N PHE A 12 7.63 -1.40 -10.76
CA PHE A 12 7.45 -1.77 -9.36
C PHE A 12 6.25 -2.68 -9.22
N ALA A 13 6.31 -3.58 -8.26
CA ALA A 13 5.25 -4.53 -7.95
C ALA A 13 4.93 -4.48 -6.46
N GLN A 14 3.64 -4.52 -6.14
CA GLN A 14 3.13 -4.90 -4.83
C GLN A 14 2.22 -6.11 -5.04
N ASP A 15 2.62 -7.26 -4.50
CA ASP A 15 1.91 -8.52 -4.70
C ASP A 15 0.93 -8.79 -3.55
N ASN A 16 -0.11 -9.59 -3.84
CA ASN A 16 -1.09 -10.09 -2.86
C ASN A 16 -1.80 -8.99 -2.06
N VAL A 17 -2.06 -7.85 -2.67
CA VAL A 17 -2.82 -6.75 -2.07
C VAL A 17 -4.26 -7.21 -1.84
N ARG A 18 -4.69 -7.18 -0.57
CA ARG A 18 -6.04 -7.57 -0.18
C ARG A 18 -7.04 -6.45 -0.48
N VAL A 19 -8.09 -6.76 -1.22
CA VAL A 19 -9.15 -5.83 -1.61
C VAL A 19 -10.51 -6.52 -1.56
N THR A 20 -11.60 -5.76 -1.60
CA THR A 20 -12.94 -6.35 -1.79
C THR A 20 -13.21 -6.51 -3.27
N LYS A 21 -13.53 -7.72 -3.76
CA LYS A 21 -13.87 -7.99 -5.17
C LYS A 21 -15.09 -7.19 -5.64
N GLY A 22 -15.08 -6.71 -6.88
CA GLY A 22 -16.20 -6.00 -7.51
C GLY A 22 -16.40 -4.56 -7.00
N ILE A 23 -15.46 -4.04 -6.21
CA ILE A 23 -15.53 -2.70 -5.63
C ILE A 23 -14.56 -1.78 -6.37
N LYS A 24 -14.95 -0.52 -6.53
CA LYS A 24 -14.06 0.50 -7.09
C LYS A 24 -13.01 0.92 -6.08
N TYR A 25 -11.78 0.96 -6.55
CA TYR A 25 -10.63 1.49 -5.83
C TYR A 25 -9.91 2.51 -6.72
N THR A 26 -9.30 3.50 -6.09
CA THR A 26 -8.44 4.49 -6.73
C THR A 26 -7.03 4.34 -6.21
N ILE A 27 -6.07 4.20 -7.11
CA ILE A 27 -4.65 4.34 -6.81
C ILE A 27 -4.21 5.74 -7.23
N SER A 28 -3.41 6.40 -6.40
CA SER A 28 -2.85 7.70 -6.69
C SER A 28 -1.43 7.83 -6.16
N GLY A 29 -0.69 8.81 -6.68
CA GLY A 29 0.66 9.13 -6.21
C GLY A 29 1.28 10.31 -6.94
N TRP A 30 2.43 10.75 -6.48
CA TRP A 30 3.26 11.76 -7.15
C TRP A 30 4.34 11.07 -7.95
N PHE A 31 4.52 11.52 -9.19
CA PHE A 31 5.43 10.91 -10.15
C PHE A 31 6.29 11.97 -10.83
N TYR A 32 7.59 11.73 -10.86
CA TYR A 32 8.55 12.47 -11.66
C TYR A 32 9.05 11.56 -12.76
N VAL A 33 8.63 11.84 -14.00
CA VAL A 33 8.99 11.05 -15.18
C VAL A 33 10.04 11.82 -15.95
N ALA A 34 11.30 11.37 -15.94
CA ALA A 34 12.33 12.00 -16.75
C ALA A 34 12.24 11.55 -18.22
N SER A 35 11.83 10.31 -18.46
CA SER A 35 11.62 9.75 -19.79
C SER A 35 10.69 8.52 -19.77
N GLY A 36 10.07 8.23 -20.91
CA GLY A 36 9.10 7.15 -21.07
C GLY A 36 7.67 7.54 -20.71
N LYS A 37 6.75 6.59 -20.86
CA LYS A 37 5.32 6.72 -20.56
C LYS A 37 4.91 5.68 -19.53
N PRO A 38 4.68 6.06 -18.27
CA PRO A 38 4.32 5.10 -17.24
C PRO A 38 2.88 4.63 -17.38
N SER A 39 2.55 3.53 -16.72
CA SER A 39 1.24 2.91 -16.69
C SER A 39 1.07 2.15 -15.37
N ILE A 40 -0.17 1.82 -15.04
CA ILE A 40 -0.53 0.95 -13.93
C ILE A 40 -1.17 -0.30 -14.51
N GLN A 41 -0.83 -1.45 -13.93
CA GLN A 41 -1.41 -2.74 -14.26
C GLN A 41 -1.91 -3.39 -12.98
N ILE A 42 -3.14 -3.93 -13.01
CA ILE A 42 -3.78 -4.57 -11.85
C ILE A 42 -4.42 -5.88 -12.27
N GLY A 43 -4.24 -6.91 -11.45
CA GLY A 43 -4.80 -8.23 -11.73
C GLY A 43 -4.12 -9.33 -10.95
N ASN A 44 -4.34 -10.57 -11.36
CA ASN A 44 -3.60 -11.73 -10.85
C ASN A 44 -3.59 -12.85 -11.91
N GLY A 45 -2.93 -13.97 -11.62
CA GLY A 45 -2.82 -15.10 -12.54
C GLY A 45 -4.15 -15.79 -12.88
N THR A 46 -5.19 -15.60 -12.07
CA THR A 46 -6.51 -16.22 -12.24
C THR A 46 -7.44 -15.36 -13.11
N VAL A 47 -7.49 -14.05 -12.86
CA VAL A 47 -8.42 -13.12 -13.55
C VAL A 47 -7.78 -12.31 -14.66
N GLY A 48 -6.47 -12.48 -14.88
CA GLY A 48 -5.70 -11.69 -15.84
C GLY A 48 -5.41 -10.28 -15.34
N TYR A 49 -4.73 -9.50 -16.19
CA TYR A 49 -4.26 -8.16 -15.89
C TYR A 49 -4.93 -7.09 -16.76
N THR A 50 -5.35 -6.01 -16.13
CA THR A 50 -5.92 -4.82 -16.77
C THR A 50 -4.95 -3.65 -16.64
N ASN A 51 -4.78 -2.88 -17.72
CA ASN A 51 -3.87 -1.74 -17.78
C ASN A 51 -4.64 -0.41 -17.75
N SER A 52 -4.06 0.62 -17.13
CA SER A 52 -4.58 1.99 -17.13
C SER A 52 -4.45 2.71 -18.48
N GLY A 53 -3.71 2.14 -19.43
CA GLY A 53 -3.14 2.90 -20.54
C GLY A 53 -1.90 3.69 -20.12
N ALA A 54 -1.24 4.29 -21.11
CA ALA A 54 -0.07 5.12 -20.91
C ALA A 54 -0.45 6.51 -20.35
N PHE A 55 0.08 6.87 -19.19
CA PHE A 55 0.08 8.25 -18.73
C PHE A 55 1.09 9.07 -19.55
N SER A 56 0.72 10.31 -19.86
CA SER A 56 1.58 11.26 -20.59
C SER A 56 1.76 12.56 -19.77
N PRO A 57 2.47 12.51 -18.63
CA PRO A 57 2.75 13.71 -17.83
C PRO A 57 3.75 14.62 -18.54
N THR A 58 3.86 15.86 -18.08
CA THR A 58 4.97 16.72 -18.45
C THR A 58 6.27 16.12 -17.91
N LEU A 59 7.23 15.86 -18.80
CA LEU A 59 8.50 15.26 -18.40
C LEU A 59 9.29 16.19 -17.49
N ARG A 60 10.08 15.58 -16.61
CA ARG A 60 10.98 16.23 -15.65
C ARG A 60 10.25 17.17 -14.67
N GLN A 61 8.97 16.89 -14.44
CA GLN A 61 8.12 17.61 -13.48
C GLN A 61 7.36 16.62 -12.62
N TRP A 62 7.20 16.96 -11.33
CA TRP A 62 6.32 16.21 -10.45
C TRP A 62 4.88 16.42 -10.87
N THR A 63 4.22 15.33 -11.26
CA THR A 63 2.80 15.31 -11.63
C THR A 63 2.09 14.29 -10.75
N GLN A 64 0.94 14.65 -10.22
CA GLN A 64 0.09 13.69 -9.53
C GLN A 64 -0.70 12.88 -10.55
N LEU A 65 -0.60 11.55 -10.49
CA LEU A 65 -1.36 10.65 -11.34
C LEU A 65 -2.32 9.83 -10.47
N SER A 66 -3.47 9.49 -11.02
CA SER A 66 -4.46 8.64 -10.38
C SER A 66 -5.20 7.76 -11.38
N TRP A 67 -5.62 6.58 -10.95
CA TRP A 67 -6.43 5.67 -11.74
C TRP A 67 -7.44 4.93 -10.88
N THR A 68 -8.68 4.91 -11.35
CA THR A 68 -9.78 4.18 -10.72
C THR A 68 -10.06 2.92 -11.51
N PHE A 69 -10.25 1.81 -10.81
CA PHE A 69 -10.53 0.50 -11.39
C PHE A 69 -11.54 -0.25 -10.52
N THR A 70 -12.23 -1.22 -11.11
CA THR A 70 -13.05 -2.19 -10.37
C THR A 70 -12.18 -3.40 -10.06
N THR A 71 -12.11 -3.81 -8.80
CA THR A 71 -11.28 -4.94 -8.37
C THR A 71 -11.76 -6.25 -9.01
N PRO A 72 -10.89 -6.94 -9.77
CA PRO A 72 -11.28 -8.15 -10.46
C PRO A 72 -11.39 -9.37 -9.52
N ASP A 73 -10.71 -9.32 -8.37
CA ASP A 73 -10.68 -10.37 -7.37
C ASP A 73 -10.45 -9.80 -5.95
N SER A 74 -10.46 -10.64 -4.91
CA SER A 74 -10.19 -10.24 -3.52
C SER A 74 -8.70 -10.14 -3.17
N SER A 75 -7.82 -10.63 -4.04
CA SER A 75 -6.37 -10.48 -3.92
C SER A 75 -5.80 -10.16 -5.30
N ILE A 76 -5.04 -9.07 -5.39
CA ILE A 76 -4.49 -8.57 -6.65
C ILE A 76 -3.01 -8.22 -6.50
N ASN A 77 -2.30 -8.24 -7.60
CA ASN A 77 -1.00 -7.62 -7.75
C ASN A 77 -1.19 -6.25 -8.40
N VAL A 78 -0.43 -5.27 -7.93
CA VAL A 78 -0.41 -3.92 -8.47
C VAL A 78 0.99 -3.66 -9.01
N TYR A 79 1.07 -3.43 -10.32
CA TYR A 79 2.30 -3.01 -10.97
C TYR A 79 2.21 -1.56 -11.40
N PHE A 80 3.28 -0.81 -11.17
CA PHE A 80 3.42 0.58 -11.59
C PHE A 80 4.77 0.80 -12.26
N GLY A 81 4.77 1.35 -13.47
CA GLY A 81 5.99 1.69 -14.19
C GLY A 81 5.79 1.61 -15.69
N PHE A 82 6.82 1.16 -16.40
CA PHE A 82 6.85 1.16 -17.86
C PHE A 82 6.51 -0.21 -18.40
N GLN A 83 5.57 -0.25 -19.35
CA GLN A 83 5.26 -1.43 -20.16
C GLN A 83 5.81 -1.25 -21.57
N SER A 84 6.27 -2.35 -22.17
CA SER A 84 6.84 -2.38 -23.52
C SER A 84 5.84 -1.93 -24.59
N ALA A 85 4.55 -2.20 -24.39
CA ALA A 85 3.47 -1.75 -25.28
C ALA A 85 3.40 -0.22 -25.42
N TYR A 86 3.88 0.52 -24.41
CA TYR A 86 3.88 1.99 -24.41
C TYR A 86 5.28 2.59 -24.60
N ASN A 87 6.31 1.76 -24.50
CA ASN A 87 7.71 2.15 -24.50
C ASN A 87 8.50 1.14 -25.34
N PRO A 88 8.74 1.41 -26.63
CA PRO A 88 9.51 0.52 -27.49
C PRO A 88 10.90 0.20 -26.91
N ALA A 89 11.44 -0.96 -27.26
CA ALA A 89 12.80 -1.35 -26.87
C ALA A 89 13.82 -0.26 -27.30
N GLY A 90 14.79 0.03 -26.43
CA GLY A 90 15.75 1.11 -26.63
C GLY A 90 15.28 2.47 -26.11
N THR A 91 14.02 2.62 -25.70
CA THR A 91 13.55 3.85 -25.03
C THR A 91 14.25 3.97 -23.67
N ALA A 92 14.89 5.11 -23.41
CA ALA A 92 15.39 5.42 -22.07
C ALA A 92 14.21 5.60 -21.12
N LEU A 93 14.23 4.93 -19.97
CA LEU A 93 13.18 4.96 -18.98
C LEU A 93 13.73 5.49 -17.67
N GLU A 94 13.09 6.51 -17.10
CA GLU A 94 13.45 7.00 -15.78
C GLU A 94 12.23 7.60 -15.07
N LEU A 95 11.95 7.06 -13.90
CA LEU A 95 10.79 7.39 -13.10
C LEU A 95 11.13 7.35 -11.62
N VAL A 96 10.75 8.41 -10.92
CA VAL A 96 10.76 8.51 -9.46
C VAL A 96 9.34 8.72 -8.99
N PHE A 97 8.97 8.10 -7.88
CA PHE A 97 7.63 8.25 -7.32
C PHE A 97 7.64 8.25 -5.80
N THR A 98 6.59 8.86 -5.24
CA THR A 98 6.35 8.98 -3.81
C THR A 98 4.85 9.11 -3.51
N GLY A 99 4.48 8.90 -2.25
CA GLY A 99 3.10 9.11 -1.77
C GLY A 99 2.08 8.23 -2.49
N VAL A 100 2.45 6.98 -2.82
CA VAL A 100 1.49 6.05 -3.44
C VAL A 100 0.47 5.64 -2.40
N LYS A 101 -0.81 5.70 -2.77
CA LYS A 101 -1.95 5.34 -1.94
C LYS A 101 -2.96 4.59 -2.77
N LEU A 102 -3.46 3.47 -2.24
CA LEU A 102 -4.61 2.73 -2.76
C LEU A 102 -5.76 2.91 -1.78
N GLU A 103 -6.90 3.39 -2.26
CA GLU A 103 -8.07 3.64 -1.42
C GLU A 103 -9.36 3.13 -2.06
N LYS A 104 -10.32 2.72 -1.22
CA LYS A 104 -11.64 2.30 -1.66
C LYS A 104 -12.46 3.52 -2.06
N GLY A 105 -13.09 3.47 -3.23
CA GLY A 105 -13.87 4.57 -3.79
C GLY A 105 -13.32 5.03 -5.14
N GLU A 106 -13.98 6.03 -5.71
CA GLU A 106 -13.61 6.61 -7.02
C GLU A 106 -12.79 7.89 -6.88
N VAL A 107 -12.94 8.58 -5.75
CA VAL A 107 -12.33 9.87 -5.50
C VAL A 107 -11.07 9.67 -4.67
N LYS A 108 -9.93 10.16 -5.16
CA LYS A 108 -8.70 10.20 -4.38
C LYS A 108 -8.82 11.16 -3.20
N THR A 109 -8.17 10.85 -2.11
CA THR A 109 -7.99 11.76 -0.97
C THR A 109 -6.51 12.09 -0.78
N ASP A 110 -6.22 13.07 0.08
CA ASP A 110 -4.84 13.42 0.40
C ASP A 110 -4.08 12.22 0.99
N TRP A 111 -2.75 12.24 0.79
CA TRP A 111 -1.91 11.14 1.22
C TRP A 111 -1.93 11.01 2.75
N THR A 112 -2.12 9.79 3.21
CA THR A 112 -2.00 9.37 4.60
C THR A 112 -1.18 8.08 4.62
N PRO A 113 -0.42 7.80 5.69
CA PRO A 113 0.17 6.48 5.89
C PRO A 113 -0.90 5.39 5.78
N ALA A 114 -0.53 4.22 5.26
CA ALA A 114 -1.48 3.11 5.22
C ALA A 114 -1.80 2.66 6.65
N PRO A 115 -3.05 2.24 6.96
CA PRO A 115 -3.41 1.80 8.31
C PRO A 115 -2.49 0.72 8.88
N GLU A 116 -2.00 -0.19 8.02
CA GLU A 116 -1.04 -1.23 8.33
C GLU A 116 0.34 -0.70 8.76
N ASP A 117 0.79 0.43 8.21
CA ASP A 117 2.06 1.06 8.59
C ASP A 117 1.99 1.68 9.99
N GLN A 118 0.77 1.96 10.49
CA GLN A 118 0.54 2.54 11.81
C GLN A 118 0.32 1.50 12.92
N ALA A 119 0.23 0.21 12.58
CA ALA A 119 -0.19 -0.84 13.52
C ALA A 119 0.87 -1.22 14.60
N THR A 120 2.04 -0.60 14.64
CA THR A 120 3.19 -1.14 15.40
C THR A 120 3.38 -0.61 16.83
N GLN A 121 2.56 0.31 17.36
CA GLN A 121 2.78 0.83 18.73
C GLN A 121 1.54 0.91 19.64
N SER A 122 0.36 1.22 19.10
CA SER A 122 -0.83 1.45 19.94
C SER A 122 -1.41 0.15 20.52
N GLN A 123 -1.50 -0.91 19.71
CA GLN A 123 -2.06 -2.20 20.14
C GLN A 123 -1.19 -2.90 21.21
N ILE A 124 0.13 -2.74 21.13
CA ILE A 124 1.08 -3.28 22.12
C ILE A 124 0.92 -2.54 23.46
N THR A 125 0.79 -1.21 23.44
CA THR A 125 0.59 -0.41 24.65
C THR A 125 -0.73 -0.73 25.35
N GLN A 126 -1.82 -0.94 24.61
CA GLN A 126 -3.11 -1.35 25.20
C GLN A 126 -3.02 -2.74 25.86
N LEU A 127 -2.42 -3.72 25.18
CA LEU A 127 -2.23 -5.06 25.76
C LEU A 127 -1.34 -5.02 27.01
N ALA A 128 -0.27 -4.22 27.01
CA ALA A 128 0.61 -4.06 28.16
C ALA A 128 -0.12 -3.44 29.36
N ASN A 129 -0.97 -2.43 29.14
CA ASN A 129 -1.78 -1.83 30.20
C ASN A 129 -2.81 -2.82 30.77
N ASP A 130 -3.47 -3.60 29.91
CA ASP A 130 -4.40 -4.65 30.33
C ASP A 130 -3.68 -5.76 31.12
N ILE A 131 -2.48 -6.16 30.69
CA ILE A 131 -1.63 -7.10 31.44
C ILE A 131 -1.24 -6.51 32.79
N ASN A 132 -0.78 -5.26 32.85
CA ASN A 132 -0.41 -4.61 34.11
C ASN A 132 -1.59 -4.54 35.10
N LEU A 133 -2.80 -4.28 34.61
CA LEU A 133 -4.01 -4.31 35.45
C LEU A 133 -4.36 -5.72 35.93
N ARG A 134 -4.16 -6.76 35.09
CA ARG A 134 -4.42 -8.16 35.43
C ARG A 134 -3.36 -8.78 36.36
N VAL A 135 -2.09 -8.46 36.17
CA VAL A 135 -0.98 -8.89 37.03
C VAL A 135 -1.14 -8.29 38.43
N LYS A 136 -1.54 -7.01 38.51
CA LYS A 136 -1.96 -6.41 39.80
C LYS A 136 -3.15 -7.15 40.40
N LYS A 137 -4.13 -7.60 39.62
CA LYS A 137 -5.25 -8.36 40.19
C LYS A 137 -4.79 -9.71 40.78
N GLY A 138 -3.79 -10.39 40.23
CA GLY A 138 -3.32 -11.70 40.71
C GLY A 138 -2.36 -11.66 41.90
N ASP A 139 -1.36 -10.77 41.88
CA ASP A 139 -0.39 -10.64 42.98
C ASP A 139 -1.01 -10.02 44.24
N VAL A 140 -2.04 -9.19 44.07
CA VAL A 140 -2.70 -8.51 45.19
C VAL A 140 -3.71 -9.42 45.91
N ILE A 141 -4.27 -10.44 45.25
CA ILE A 141 -5.22 -11.38 45.90
C ILE A 141 -4.47 -12.34 46.84
N ASN A 142 -3.26 -12.78 46.50
CA ASN A 142 -2.48 -13.67 47.37
C ASN A 142 -1.94 -12.99 48.63
N GLN A 143 -1.80 -11.66 48.64
CA GLN A 143 -1.42 -10.91 49.86
C GLN A 143 -2.61 -10.63 50.79
N ILE A 144 -3.86 -10.78 50.33
CA ILE A 144 -5.06 -10.45 51.11
C ILE A 144 -5.61 -11.64 51.93
N ASN A 145 -5.17 -12.88 51.65
CA ASN A 145 -5.65 -14.07 52.38
C ASN A 145 -4.76 -14.52 53.56
N ILE A 146 -4.01 -13.61 54.17
CA ILE A 146 -3.27 -13.88 55.42
C ILE A 146 -3.65 -12.85 56.50
N SER A 147 -4.94 -12.75 56.81
CA SER A 147 -5.37 -12.22 58.11
C SER A 147 -5.29 -13.36 59.13
N THR A 148 -4.16 -13.50 59.83
CA THR A 148 -4.17 -14.17 61.14
C THR A 148 -4.68 -13.18 62.19
N GLU A 149 -5.98 -12.89 62.16
CA GLU A 149 -6.66 -12.43 63.37
C GLU A 149 -6.87 -13.65 64.27
N GLY A 150 -5.90 -13.87 65.17
CA GLY A 150 -6.02 -14.81 66.28
C GLY A 150 -5.12 -16.04 66.21
N ILE A 151 -3.81 -15.86 66.47
CA ILE A 151 -2.99 -16.75 67.33
C ILE A 151 -2.04 -15.86 68.14
#